data_AF-Q4DME8-F1
#
_entry.id   AF-Q4DME8-F1
#
_cell.length_a   1.000
_cell.length_b   1.000
_cell.length_c   1.000
_cell.angle_alpha   90.00
_cell.angle_beta   90.00
_cell.angle_gamma   90.00
#
_symmetry.space_group_name_H-M   'P 1'
#
loop_
_entity.id
_entity.type
_entity.pdbx_description
1 polymer ?
#
loop_
_entity_poly.entity_id
_entity_poly.type
_entity_poly.pdbx_seq_one_letter_code
_entity_poly.pdbx_strand_id
1 'polypeptide(L)'
;AIQQERDATIRHLKALKSKMESWRSKEASRLAEFIKNAKDCEYQLRDTVRRAEKILCLVELGKPLETEREQVLSFESNIATSEIEQEVKRLMANSDAAEAQDESAAPDGAAFSEEWRLLERFWTKHNKVVLDNAALSQEKYHLEEENKKLQVLLKQYLEELSVSDAVMQGPNTLLLMSRAPNVVEAAKRAKRGAGAYNTVVEGNKYVSDVTKQQVLR
;
A
#
# COMPACT_ATOMS: atom_id res chain seq x y z
N ALA A 1 15.77 21.42 95.02
CA ALA A 1 16.85 21.19 94.04
C ALA A 1 16.66 19.87 93.29
N ILE A 2 16.94 18.71 93.90
CA ILE A 2 16.96 17.39 93.21
C ILE A 2 15.68 17.08 92.41
N GLN A 3 14.49 17.32 92.98
CA GLN A 3 13.22 17.08 92.28
C GLN A 3 13.05 17.99 91.05
N GLN A 4 13.46 19.26 91.14
CA GLN A 4 13.35 20.22 90.04
C GLN A 4 14.28 19.83 88.88
N GLU A 5 15.50 19.38 89.18
CA GLU A 5 16.45 18.86 88.18
C GLU A 5 15.95 17.57 87.53
N ARG A 6 15.38 16.64 88.33
CA ARG A 6 14.75 15.42 87.81
C ARG A 6 13.59 15.76 86.87
N ASP A 7 12.73 16.69 87.25
CA ASP A 7 11.58 17.05 86.41
C ASP A 7 12.03 17.83 85.16
N ALA A 8 13.09 18.64 85.24
CA ALA A 8 13.71 19.28 84.07
C ALA A 8 14.28 18.26 83.08
N THR A 9 15.05 17.27 83.56
CA THR A 9 15.58 16.18 82.71
C THR A 9 14.47 15.34 82.09
N ILE A 10 13.41 15.02 82.83
CA ILE A 10 12.23 14.32 82.29
C ILE A 10 11.55 15.15 81.20
N ARG A 11 11.42 16.48 81.35
CA ARG A 11 10.90 17.36 80.30
C ARG A 11 11.78 17.35 79.05
N HIS A 12 13.10 17.44 79.21
CA HIS A 12 14.04 17.36 78.09
C HIS A 12 13.96 16.01 77.36
N LEU A 13 13.87 14.89 78.08
CA LEU A 13 13.71 13.56 77.50
C LEU A 13 12.38 13.42 76.76
N LYS A 14 11.28 13.96 77.32
CA LYS A 14 9.97 13.99 76.63
C LYS A 14 10.02 14.82 75.35
N ALA A 15 10.66 15.99 75.39
CA ALA A 15 10.83 16.85 74.21
C ALA A 15 11.69 16.18 73.14
N LEU A 16 12.80 15.54 73.52
CA LEU A 16 13.66 14.78 72.61
C LEU A 16 12.92 13.59 71.99
N LYS A 17 12.14 12.86 72.78
CA LYS A 17 11.31 11.74 72.29
C LYS A 17 10.27 12.22 71.28
N SER A 18 9.58 13.34 71.56
CA SER A 18 8.62 13.94 70.62
C SER A 18 9.31 14.40 69.33
N LYS A 19 10.49 15.05 69.43
CA LYS A 19 11.30 15.42 68.27
C LYS A 19 11.69 14.18 67.48
N MET A 20 12.24 13.15 68.10
CA MET A 20 12.62 11.90 67.44
C MET A 20 11.44 11.25 66.72
N GLU A 21 10.26 11.20 67.35
CA GLU A 21 9.07 10.63 66.72
C GLU A 21 8.59 11.47 65.52
N SER A 22 8.63 12.81 65.63
CA SER A 22 8.31 13.69 64.51
C SER A 22 9.28 13.52 63.33
N TRP A 23 10.58 13.35 63.62
CA TRP A 23 11.61 13.09 62.62
C TRP A 23 11.39 11.73 61.96
N ARG A 24 11.08 10.70 62.74
CA ARG A 24 10.78 9.35 62.25
C ARG A 24 9.54 9.33 61.34
N SER A 25 8.48 10.06 61.72
CA SER A 25 7.26 10.18 60.90
C SER A 25 7.52 10.94 59.60
N LYS A 26 8.26 12.05 59.64
CA LYS A 26 8.64 12.81 58.43
C LYS A 26 9.49 11.99 57.48
N GLU A 27 10.50 11.30 57.99
CA GLU A 27 11.38 10.47 57.17
C GLU A 27 10.63 9.27 56.57
N ALA A 28 9.71 8.66 57.33
CA ALA A 28 8.83 7.61 56.81
C ALA A 28 7.93 8.12 55.68
N SER A 29 7.34 9.31 55.81
CA SER A 29 6.54 9.94 54.77
C SER A 29 7.37 10.26 53.53
N ARG A 30 8.59 10.80 53.72
CA ARG A 30 9.53 11.12 52.63
C ARG A 30 9.94 9.87 51.86
N LEU A 31 10.27 8.78 52.56
CA LEU A 31 10.63 7.51 51.94
C LEU A 31 9.43 6.90 51.19
N ALA A 32 8.22 6.98 51.74
CA ALA A 32 7.02 6.52 51.06
C ALA A 32 6.76 7.30 49.75
N GLU A 33 6.93 8.63 49.78
CA GLU A 33 6.81 9.48 48.60
C GLU A 33 7.91 9.17 47.57
N PHE A 34 9.16 9.00 47.99
CA PHE A 34 10.27 8.63 47.11
C PHE A 34 10.02 7.29 46.43
N ILE A 35 9.57 6.27 47.17
CA ILE A 35 9.24 4.95 46.59
C ILE A 35 8.08 5.07 45.60
N LYS A 36 7.06 5.87 45.90
CA LYS A 36 5.94 6.10 44.98
C LYS A 36 6.44 6.71 43.67
N ASN A 37 7.20 7.80 43.75
CA ASN A 37 7.75 8.48 42.57
C ASN A 37 8.67 7.56 41.76
N ALA A 38 9.52 6.77 42.43
CA ALA A 38 10.40 5.80 41.77
C ALA A 38 9.61 4.72 41.02
N LYS A 39 8.56 4.17 41.63
CA LYS A 39 7.67 3.20 40.98
C LYS A 39 6.91 3.81 39.80
N ASP A 40 6.42 5.04 39.95
CA ASP A 40 5.71 5.74 38.87
C ASP A 40 6.65 5.96 37.66
N CYS A 41 7.90 6.38 37.89
CA CYS A 41 8.92 6.48 36.85
C CYS A 41 9.22 5.12 36.20
N GLU A 42 9.34 4.06 37.01
CA GLU A 42 9.57 2.70 36.52
C GLU A 42 8.42 2.21 35.63
N TYR A 43 7.16 2.51 35.99
CA TYR A 43 6.00 2.19 35.16
C TYR A 43 6.00 2.95 33.83
N GLN A 44 6.31 4.25 33.84
CA GLN A 44 6.41 5.06 32.63
C GLN A 44 7.51 4.52 31.69
N LEU A 45 8.69 4.22 32.22
CA LEU A 45 9.79 3.64 31.44
C LEU A 45 9.40 2.29 30.83
N ARG A 46 8.80 1.39 31.61
CA ARG A 46 8.29 0.10 31.09
C ARG A 46 7.27 0.28 29.98
N ASP A 47 6.41 1.27 30.08
CA ASP A 47 5.39 1.57 29.08
C ASP A 47 6.02 2.11 27.78
N THR A 48 7.05 2.96 27.88
CA THR A 48 7.84 3.39 26.71
C THR A 48 8.58 2.22 26.04
N VAL A 49 9.16 1.30 26.82
CA VAL A 49 9.82 0.10 26.30
C VAL A 49 8.82 -0.79 25.55
N ARG A 50 7.64 -1.06 26.13
CA ARG A 50 6.59 -1.83 25.44
C ARG A 50 6.16 -1.22 24.12
N ARG A 51 6.04 0.12 24.05
CA ARG A 51 5.74 0.83 22.79
C ARG A 51 6.86 0.67 21.77
N ALA A 52 8.12 0.83 22.18
CA ALA A 52 9.28 0.65 21.31
C ALA A 52 9.38 -0.79 20.78
N GLU A 53 9.19 -1.80 21.63
CA GLU A 53 9.14 -3.22 21.25
C GLU A 53 8.02 -3.49 20.24
N LYS A 54 6.84 -2.89 20.42
CA LYS A 54 5.74 -3.00 19.46
C LYS A 54 6.10 -2.43 18.10
N ILE A 55 6.75 -1.25 18.07
CA ILE A 55 7.21 -0.64 16.81
C ILE A 55 8.26 -1.55 16.14
N LEU A 56 9.23 -2.06 16.90
CA LEU A 56 10.26 -2.98 16.39
C LEU A 56 9.62 -4.24 15.78
N CYS A 57 8.69 -4.86 16.49
CA CYS A 57 7.99 -6.07 16.04
C CYS A 57 7.18 -5.83 14.75
N LEU A 58 6.52 -4.67 14.61
CA LEU A 58 5.82 -4.30 13.37
C LEU A 58 6.79 -4.10 12.20
N VAL A 59 7.95 -3.48 12.45
CA VAL A 59 9.01 -3.34 11.44
C VAL A 59 9.55 -4.71 11.01
N GLU A 60 9.79 -5.61 11.96
CA GLU A 60 10.25 -6.97 11.68
C GLU A 60 9.24 -7.79 10.88
N LEU A 61 7.94 -7.66 11.19
CA LEU A 61 6.87 -8.29 10.41
C LEU A 61 6.77 -7.71 8.98
N GLY A 62 7.11 -6.43 8.80
CA GLY A 62 7.14 -5.75 7.51
C GLY A 62 8.32 -6.16 6.61
N LYS A 63 9.51 -6.39 7.18
CA LYS A 63 10.74 -6.74 6.45
C LYS A 63 10.56 -7.83 5.37
N PRO A 64 9.94 -9.00 5.63
CA PRO A 64 9.78 -10.04 4.60
C PRO A 64 8.82 -9.64 3.45
N LEU A 65 8.03 -8.58 3.60
CA LEU A 65 7.11 -8.07 2.57
C LEU A 65 7.78 -7.00 1.67
N GLU A 66 8.97 -6.54 2.05
CA GLU A 66 9.74 -5.56 1.28
C GLU A 66 10.55 -6.25 0.19
N THR A 67 10.66 -5.61 -0.97
CA THR A 67 11.50 -6.11 -2.07
C THR A 67 12.98 -6.06 -1.69
N GLU A 68 13.83 -6.91 -2.27
CA GLU A 68 15.29 -6.86 -2.04
C GLU A 68 15.87 -5.46 -2.32
N ARG A 69 15.30 -4.77 -3.33
CA ARG A 69 15.66 -3.39 -3.66
C ARG A 69 15.42 -2.45 -2.47
N GLU A 70 14.31 -2.58 -1.77
CA GLU A 70 13.97 -1.73 -0.61
C GLU A 70 14.73 -2.12 0.65
N GLN A 71 15.03 -3.41 0.81
CA GLN A 71 15.84 -3.90 1.93
C GLN A 71 17.29 -3.42 1.83
N VAL A 72 17.87 -3.46 0.62
CA VAL A 72 19.25 -3.04 0.36
C VAL A 72 19.34 -1.52 0.22
N LEU A 73 18.43 -0.90 -0.53
CA LEU A 73 18.33 0.54 -0.69
C LEU A 73 17.19 1.03 0.20
N SER A 74 17.51 1.32 1.45
CA SER A 74 16.55 1.89 2.40
C SER A 74 15.98 3.24 1.93
N PHE A 75 16.60 3.89 0.93
CA PHE A 75 16.19 5.16 0.36
C PHE A 75 16.28 5.13 -1.16
N GLU A 76 15.47 5.98 -1.80
CA GLU A 76 15.47 6.16 -3.25
C GLU A 76 16.88 6.43 -3.76
N SER A 77 17.25 5.78 -4.86
CA SER A 77 18.53 5.94 -5.57
C SER A 77 18.81 7.36 -6.08
N ASN A 78 17.92 8.30 -5.81
CA ASN A 78 17.97 9.68 -6.30
C ASN A 78 18.51 10.67 -5.26
N ILE A 79 18.72 10.24 -4.01
CA ILE A 79 19.36 11.09 -3.00
C ILE A 79 20.87 10.95 -3.18
N ALA A 80 21.53 12.02 -3.62
CA ALA A 80 22.98 12.04 -3.75
C ALA A 80 23.63 11.73 -2.40
N THR A 81 24.72 10.95 -2.39
CA THR A 81 25.47 10.65 -1.15
C THR A 81 25.83 11.92 -0.36
N SER A 82 26.04 13.03 -1.07
CA SER A 82 26.22 14.38 -0.51
C SER A 82 25.07 14.83 0.39
N GLU A 83 23.82 14.60 0.02
CA GLU A 83 22.66 15.03 0.83
C GLU A 83 22.54 14.21 2.11
N ILE A 84 22.85 12.91 2.03
CA ILE A 84 22.92 12.03 3.20
C ILE A 84 24.04 12.47 4.13
N GLU A 85 25.23 12.75 3.60
CA GLU A 85 26.36 13.25 4.39
C GLU A 85 26.05 14.59 5.07
N GLN A 86 25.38 15.51 4.35
CA GLN A 86 24.95 16.79 4.91
C GLN A 86 23.92 16.61 6.02
N GLU A 87 22.97 15.69 5.84
CA GLU A 87 21.93 15.43 6.83
C GLU A 87 22.49 14.73 8.08
N VAL A 88 23.39 13.75 7.90
CA VAL A 88 24.11 13.13 9.02
C VAL A 88 24.94 14.17 9.76
N LYS A 89 25.62 15.07 9.02
CA LYS A 89 26.38 16.16 9.64
C LYS A 89 25.49 17.15 10.39
N ARG A 90 24.29 17.44 9.89
CA ARG A 90 23.29 18.25 10.62
C ARG A 90 22.79 17.53 11.86
N LEU A 91 22.52 16.24 11.80
CA LEU A 91 22.07 15.47 12.97
C LEU A 91 23.17 15.34 14.02
N MET A 92 24.43 15.14 13.62
CA MET A 92 25.56 15.14 14.55
C MET A 92 25.78 16.53 15.18
N ALA A 93 25.73 17.59 14.37
CA ALA A 93 25.86 18.96 14.88
C ALA A 93 24.68 19.36 15.81
N ASN A 94 23.47 18.91 15.50
CA ASN A 94 22.30 19.14 16.33
C ASN A 94 22.35 18.28 17.60
N SER A 95 22.89 17.06 17.55
CA SER A 95 23.06 16.24 18.76
C SER A 95 24.06 16.87 19.74
N ASP A 96 25.10 17.53 19.24
CA ASP A 96 26.07 18.25 20.08
C ASP A 96 25.53 19.61 20.57
N ALA A 97 24.51 20.19 19.90
CA ALA A 97 23.88 21.46 20.29
C ALA A 97 22.58 21.31 21.10
N ALA A 98 21.89 20.18 20.98
CA ALA A 98 20.60 19.91 21.62
C ALA A 98 20.72 19.67 23.14
N GLU A 99 21.92 19.37 23.66
CA GLU A 99 22.13 19.37 25.12
C GLU A 99 22.12 20.80 25.72
N ALA A 100 22.13 21.86 24.91
CA ALA A 100 22.32 23.25 25.37
C ALA A 100 21.17 24.23 25.07
N GLN A 101 20.13 23.86 24.30
CA GLN A 101 19.02 24.76 23.98
C GLN A 101 17.66 24.20 24.42
N ASP A 102 17.28 24.68 25.61
CA ASP A 102 15.93 24.85 26.15
C ASP A 102 14.81 24.76 25.09
N GLU A 103 14.04 23.67 25.16
CA GLU A 103 12.93 23.29 24.27
C GLU A 103 11.72 24.26 24.26
N SER A 104 11.86 25.49 24.75
CA SER A 104 10.71 26.38 25.00
C SER A 104 10.54 27.55 24.01
N ALA A 105 11.37 27.66 22.96
CA ALA A 105 11.38 28.88 22.12
C ALA A 105 11.35 28.69 20.59
N ALA A 106 11.14 27.46 20.10
CA ALA A 106 10.88 27.27 18.67
C ALA A 106 9.41 27.67 18.37
N PRO A 107 9.12 28.47 17.33
CA PRO A 107 7.73 28.74 16.94
C PRO A 107 7.06 27.40 16.66
N ASP A 108 5.83 27.20 17.12
CA ASP A 108 5.11 25.90 17.12
C ASP A 108 5.15 25.12 15.77
N GLY A 109 5.47 25.78 14.66
CA GLY A 109 5.69 25.14 13.35
C GLY A 109 7.09 24.58 13.08
N ALA A 110 8.15 25.05 13.75
CA ALA A 110 9.53 24.62 13.53
C ALA A 110 9.84 23.27 14.20
N ALA A 111 9.35 23.04 15.42
CA ALA A 111 9.44 21.73 16.07
C ALA A 111 8.68 20.66 15.27
N PHE A 112 7.49 21.02 14.78
CA PHE A 112 6.75 20.20 13.83
C PHE A 112 7.62 19.86 12.62
N SER A 113 8.30 20.84 12.02
CA SER A 113 9.17 20.62 10.86
C SER A 113 10.30 19.63 11.13
N GLU A 114 10.89 19.60 12.32
CA GLU A 114 11.97 18.66 12.64
C GLU A 114 11.45 17.24 12.86
N GLU A 115 10.32 17.08 13.55
CA GLU A 115 9.64 15.78 13.71
C GLU A 115 9.15 15.24 12.36
N TRP A 116 8.58 16.09 11.51
CA TRP A 116 8.20 15.71 10.14
C TRP A 116 9.41 15.33 9.30
N ARG A 117 10.55 16.00 9.47
CA ARG A 117 11.80 15.63 8.77
C ARG A 117 12.29 14.24 9.17
N LEU A 118 12.17 13.85 10.45
CA LEU A 118 12.50 12.48 10.88
C LEU A 118 11.61 11.42 10.22
N LEU A 119 10.33 11.76 9.96
CA LEU A 119 9.34 10.87 9.35
C LEU A 119 9.27 10.98 7.82
N GLU A 120 9.93 11.95 7.20
CA GLU A 120 9.95 12.18 5.74
C GLU A 120 10.40 10.93 4.98
N ARG A 121 11.41 10.24 5.52
CA ARG A 121 11.93 8.98 4.99
C ARG A 121 10.88 7.86 5.00
N PHE A 122 10.12 7.76 6.09
CA PHE A 122 9.04 6.79 6.22
C PHE A 122 7.93 7.08 5.20
N TRP A 123 7.52 8.36 5.08
CA TRP A 123 6.48 8.76 4.13
C TRP A 123 6.89 8.58 2.67
N THR A 124 8.16 8.83 2.34
CA THR A 124 8.70 8.57 0.99
C THR A 124 8.57 7.10 0.64
N LYS A 125 9.01 6.19 1.54
CA LYS A 125 8.84 4.74 1.37
C LYS A 125 7.38 4.33 1.27
N HIS A 126 6.52 4.87 2.13
CA HIS A 126 5.09 4.58 2.12
C HIS A 126 4.44 4.99 0.79
N ASN A 127 4.72 6.20 0.31
CA ASN A 127 4.20 6.71 -0.95
C ASN A 127 4.68 5.87 -2.13
N LYS A 128 5.94 5.44 -2.13
CA LYS A 128 6.48 4.52 -3.14
C LYS A 128 5.67 3.22 -3.18
N VAL A 129 5.46 2.57 -2.03
CA VAL A 129 4.68 1.31 -1.96
C VAL A 129 3.22 1.51 -2.41
N VAL A 130 2.62 2.67 -2.11
CA VAL A 130 1.27 3.00 -2.58
C VAL A 130 1.23 3.13 -4.11
N LEU A 131 2.23 3.78 -4.71
CA LEU A 131 2.34 3.89 -6.17
C LEU A 131 2.59 2.52 -6.81
N ASP A 132 3.47 1.71 -6.24
CA ASP A 132 3.76 0.36 -6.72
C ASP A 132 2.50 -0.53 -6.66
N ASN A 133 1.71 -0.45 -5.58
CA ASN A 133 0.45 -1.19 -5.46
C ASN A 133 -0.61 -0.72 -6.47
N ALA A 134 -0.70 0.59 -6.71
CA ALA A 134 -1.58 1.13 -7.76
C ALA A 134 -1.18 0.64 -9.15
N ALA A 135 0.12 0.61 -9.46
CA ALA A 135 0.66 0.10 -10.72
C ALA A 135 0.37 -1.41 -10.89
N LEU A 136 0.65 -2.22 -9.87
CA LEU A 136 0.36 -3.66 -9.87
C LEU A 136 -1.13 -3.96 -10.05
N SER A 137 -2.00 -3.16 -9.42
CA SER A 137 -3.45 -3.28 -9.56
C SER A 137 -3.91 -2.99 -11.00
N GLN A 138 -3.32 -1.98 -11.64
CA GLN A 138 -3.58 -1.65 -13.03
C GLN A 138 -3.07 -2.74 -13.99
N GLU A 139 -1.86 -3.24 -13.79
CA GLU A 139 -1.30 -4.35 -14.58
C GLU A 139 -2.14 -5.61 -14.47
N LYS A 140 -2.56 -5.97 -13.24
CA LYS A 140 -3.47 -7.10 -13.01
C LYS A 140 -4.77 -6.95 -13.79
N TYR A 141 -5.37 -5.75 -13.78
CA TYR A 141 -6.60 -5.49 -14.55
C TYR A 141 -6.37 -5.69 -16.05
N HIS A 142 -5.29 -5.14 -16.61
CA HIS A 142 -4.94 -5.33 -18.02
C HIS A 142 -4.71 -6.81 -18.38
N LEU A 143 -3.97 -7.55 -17.55
CA LEU A 143 -3.75 -8.99 -17.75
C LEU A 143 -5.04 -9.80 -17.69
N GLU A 144 -5.99 -9.44 -16.82
CA GLU A 144 -7.30 -10.09 -16.76
C GLU A 144 -8.14 -9.81 -18.02
N GLU A 145 -8.08 -8.60 -18.56
CA GLU A 145 -8.74 -8.28 -19.84
C GLU A 145 -8.13 -9.04 -21.01
N GLU A 146 -6.80 -9.11 -21.09
CA GLU A 146 -6.10 -9.88 -22.11
C GLU A 146 -6.42 -11.37 -22.01
N ASN A 147 -6.43 -11.93 -20.80
CA ASN A 147 -6.80 -13.33 -20.57
C ASN A 147 -8.25 -13.59 -21.02
N LYS A 148 -9.20 -12.68 -20.72
CA LYS A 148 -10.58 -12.79 -21.23
C LYS A 148 -10.63 -12.76 -22.76
N LYS A 149 -9.89 -11.86 -23.41
CA LYS A 149 -9.82 -11.77 -24.88
C LYS A 149 -9.24 -13.06 -25.48
N LEU A 150 -8.17 -13.60 -24.90
CA LEU A 150 -7.55 -14.86 -25.32
C LEU A 150 -8.49 -16.05 -25.14
N GLN A 151 -9.25 -16.11 -24.04
CA GLN A 151 -10.26 -17.15 -23.83
C GLN A 151 -11.38 -17.09 -24.86
N VAL A 152 -11.83 -15.89 -25.24
CA VAL A 152 -12.85 -15.71 -26.30
C VAL A 152 -12.28 -16.14 -27.66
N LEU A 153 -11.06 -15.73 -27.99
CA LEU A 153 -10.41 -16.11 -29.23
C LEU A 153 -10.17 -17.63 -29.32
N LEU A 154 -9.75 -18.27 -28.22
CA LEU A 154 -9.58 -19.72 -28.15
C LEU A 154 -10.91 -20.46 -28.32
N LYS A 155 -11.99 -19.95 -27.72
CA LYS A 155 -13.34 -20.50 -27.93
C LYS A 155 -13.73 -20.41 -29.40
N GLN A 156 -13.51 -19.27 -30.05
CA GLN A 156 -13.78 -19.11 -31.48
C GLN A 156 -12.94 -20.08 -32.34
N TYR A 157 -11.64 -20.25 -32.07
CA TYR A 157 -10.80 -21.21 -32.80
C TYR A 157 -11.28 -22.66 -32.63
N LEU A 158 -11.72 -23.05 -31.43
CA LEU A 158 -12.27 -24.38 -31.17
C LEU A 158 -13.63 -24.57 -31.83
N GLU A 159 -14.46 -23.53 -31.89
CA GLU A 159 -15.73 -23.48 -32.60
C GLU A 159 -15.56 -23.57 -34.13
N GLU A 160 -14.50 -23.00 -34.69
CA GLU A 160 -14.17 -23.12 -36.11
C GLU A 160 -13.65 -24.52 -36.49
N LEU A 161 -12.97 -25.22 -35.56
CA LEU A 161 -12.44 -26.57 -35.80
C LEU A 161 -13.45 -27.68 -35.47
N SER A 162 -14.35 -27.46 -34.51
CA SER A 162 -15.33 -28.44 -34.05
C SER A 162 -16.73 -28.11 -34.55
N VAL A 163 -17.43 -29.10 -35.09
CA VAL A 163 -18.84 -28.96 -35.47
C VAL A 163 -19.69 -29.16 -34.22
N SER A 164 -19.92 -28.09 -33.46
CA SER A 164 -20.85 -28.09 -32.32
C SER A 164 -22.23 -27.54 -32.73
N ASP A 165 -23.28 -27.92 -32.00
CA ASP A 165 -24.66 -27.43 -32.26
C ASP A 165 -24.74 -25.90 -32.11
N ALA A 166 -23.96 -25.33 -31.19
CA ALA A 166 -23.84 -23.88 -30.99
C ALA A 166 -23.25 -23.18 -32.22
N VAL A 167 -22.25 -23.79 -32.86
CA VAL A 167 -21.68 -23.31 -34.12
C VAL A 167 -22.79 -23.33 -35.16
N MET A 168 -23.42 -24.47 -35.45
CA MET A 168 -24.45 -24.59 -36.50
C MET A 168 -25.64 -23.62 -36.39
N GLN A 169 -25.96 -23.12 -35.20
CA GLN A 169 -27.01 -22.11 -34.97
C GLN A 169 -26.53 -20.65 -35.20
N GLY A 170 -25.23 -20.41 -35.06
CA GLY A 170 -24.58 -19.12 -35.30
C GLY A 170 -24.18 -18.87 -36.76
N PRO A 171 -23.79 -17.63 -37.12
CA PRO A 171 -23.26 -17.31 -38.43
C PRO A 171 -21.82 -17.86 -38.56
N ASN A 172 -21.64 -19.01 -39.21
CA ASN A 172 -20.31 -19.58 -39.46
C ASN A 172 -19.99 -19.68 -40.95
N THR A 173 -18.70 -19.83 -41.24
CA THR A 173 -18.17 -20.04 -42.59
C THR A 173 -18.62 -21.36 -43.23
N LEU A 174 -19.03 -22.36 -42.44
CA LEU A 174 -19.53 -23.65 -42.91
C LEU A 174 -20.92 -23.56 -43.56
N LEU A 175 -21.78 -22.68 -43.06
CA LEU A 175 -23.15 -22.48 -43.53
C LEU A 175 -23.32 -21.04 -43.99
N LEU A 176 -22.90 -20.75 -45.22
CA LEU A 176 -23.23 -19.51 -45.92
C LEU A 176 -24.72 -19.52 -46.28
N MET A 177 -25.58 -19.27 -45.28
CA MET A 177 -26.99 -19.03 -45.51
C MET A 177 -27.16 -17.63 -46.09
N SER A 178 -26.92 -17.51 -47.41
CA SER A 178 -27.64 -16.52 -48.19
C SER A 178 -29.12 -16.71 -47.86
N ARG A 179 -29.76 -15.70 -47.24
CA ARG A 179 -31.22 -15.65 -47.10
C ARG A 179 -31.82 -15.70 -48.51
N ALA A 180 -32.04 -16.90 -49.03
CA ALA A 180 -32.95 -17.10 -50.13
C ALA A 180 -34.30 -16.55 -49.64
N PRO A 181 -34.92 -15.60 -50.35
CA PRO A 181 -36.20 -15.06 -49.94
C PRO A 181 -37.17 -16.22 -49.81
N ASN A 182 -37.86 -16.28 -48.66
CA ASN A 182 -38.85 -17.33 -48.40
C ASN A 182 -39.83 -17.38 -49.58
N VAL A 183 -40.28 -18.56 -50.00
CA VAL A 183 -41.16 -18.73 -51.19
C VAL A 183 -42.40 -17.82 -51.11
N VAL A 184 -42.84 -17.51 -49.89
CA VAL A 184 -43.92 -16.56 -49.60
C VAL A 184 -43.53 -15.10 -49.91
N GLU A 185 -42.31 -14.68 -49.64
CA GLU A 185 -41.77 -13.35 -49.96
C GLU A 185 -41.49 -13.22 -51.46
N ALA A 186 -40.97 -14.27 -52.10
CA ALA A 186 -40.78 -14.34 -53.54
C ALA A 186 -42.13 -14.27 -54.28
N ALA A 187 -43.16 -14.98 -53.80
CA ALA A 187 -44.51 -14.93 -54.36
C ALA A 187 -45.21 -13.58 -54.13
N LYS A 188 -44.95 -12.91 -53.01
CA LYS A 188 -45.43 -11.54 -52.74
C LYS A 188 -44.75 -10.50 -53.63
N ARG A 189 -43.46 -10.65 -53.93
CA ARG A 189 -42.73 -9.80 -54.90
C ARG A 189 -43.21 -10.04 -56.34
N ALA A 190 -43.49 -11.29 -56.73
CA ALA A 190 -43.99 -11.61 -58.07
C ALA A 190 -45.40 -11.04 -58.37
N LYS A 191 -46.24 -10.81 -57.35
CA LYS A 191 -47.57 -10.16 -57.50
C LYS A 191 -47.53 -8.64 -57.52
N ARG A 192 -46.40 -8.01 -57.20
CA ARG A 192 -46.22 -6.55 -57.18
C ARG A 192 -45.33 -6.12 -58.35
N GLY A 193 -45.95 -5.93 -59.52
CA GLY A 193 -45.38 -5.11 -60.58
C GLY A 193 -44.57 -5.87 -61.62
N ALA A 194 -45.15 -5.96 -62.81
CA ALA A 194 -44.46 -6.19 -64.06
C ALA A 194 -43.42 -5.08 -64.28
N GLY A 195 -42.18 -5.35 -63.89
CA GLY A 195 -41.01 -4.53 -64.19
C GLY A 195 -39.87 -5.47 -64.53
N ALA A 196 -39.28 -5.30 -65.71
CA ALA A 196 -38.18 -6.13 -66.17
C ALA A 196 -36.97 -6.01 -65.24
N TYR A 197 -36.55 -7.11 -64.64
CA TYR A 197 -35.22 -7.22 -64.01
C TYR A 197 -34.60 -8.57 -64.33
N ASN A 198 -33.38 -8.50 -64.85
CA ASN A 198 -32.56 -9.62 -65.29
C ASN A 198 -32.27 -10.57 -64.13
N THR A 199 -32.58 -11.85 -64.32
CA THR A 199 -32.13 -12.93 -63.45
C THR A 199 -30.64 -13.18 -63.72
N VAL A 200 -29.76 -12.64 -62.87
CA VAL A 200 -28.34 -13.02 -62.85
C VAL A 200 -28.21 -14.30 -62.04
N VAL A 201 -28.02 -15.42 -62.73
CA VAL A 201 -27.62 -16.70 -62.15
C VAL A 201 -26.10 -16.73 -62.20
N GLU A 202 -25.42 -16.35 -61.12
CA GLU A 202 -24.00 -16.66 -60.95
C GLU A 202 -23.84 -18.16 -60.74
N GLY A 203 -23.78 -18.89 -61.85
CA GLY A 203 -23.23 -20.24 -61.87
C GLY A 203 -21.72 -20.11 -61.82
N ASN A 204 -21.10 -20.60 -60.74
CA ASN A 204 -19.67 -20.87 -60.66
C ASN A 204 -19.35 -21.99 -61.66
N LYS A 205 -19.20 -21.62 -62.93
CA LYS A 205 -18.79 -22.49 -64.03
C LYS A 205 -17.32 -22.19 -64.30
N TYR A 206 -16.44 -22.97 -63.67
CA TYR A 206 -15.06 -23.07 -64.13
C TYR A 206 -15.09 -23.69 -65.53
N VAL A 207 -15.04 -22.86 -66.56
CA VAL A 207 -14.77 -23.29 -67.94
C VAL A 207 -13.45 -22.68 -68.33
N SER A 208 -12.46 -23.55 -68.42
CA SER A 208 -11.14 -23.31 -68.99
C SER A 208 -11.26 -22.90 -70.46
N ASP A 209 -11.03 -21.63 -70.77
CA ASP A 209 -10.82 -21.18 -72.15
C ASP A 209 -9.32 -20.94 -72.40
N VAL A 210 -8.71 -21.97 -72.98
CA VAL A 210 -7.92 -21.97 -74.24
C VAL A 210 -6.88 -20.85 -74.40
N THR A 211 -5.62 -21.26 -74.25
CA THR A 211 -4.53 -21.04 -75.22
C THR A 211 -4.79 -19.97 -76.27
N LYS A 212 -4.16 -18.80 -76.13
CA LYS A 212 -3.66 -18.00 -77.26
C LYS A 212 -2.67 -16.94 -76.80
N GLN A 213 -1.43 -17.14 -77.25
CA GLN A 213 -0.57 -16.12 -77.85
C GLN A 213 -0.04 -15.04 -76.90
N GLN A 214 1.20 -15.21 -76.45
CA GLN A 214 2.39 -14.57 -77.06
C GLN A 214 2.50 -13.07 -76.76
N VAL A 215 3.43 -12.77 -75.85
CA VAL A 215 4.48 -11.75 -75.95
C VAL A 215 4.04 -10.38 -76.48
N LEU A 216 4.16 -9.35 -75.63
CA LEU A 216 4.73 -8.06 -76.00
C LEU A 216 5.04 -7.22 -74.73
N ARG A 217 6.34 -6.93 -74.57
CA ARG A 217 7.08 -6.13 -73.57
C ARG A 217 7.59 -6.83 -72.33
#